data_AF-A0A1H9LQS4-F1
#
_entry.id   AF-A0A1H9LQS4-F1
#
_cell.length_a   1.000
_cell.length_b   1.000
_cell.length_c   1.000
_cell.angle_alpha   90.00
_cell.angle_beta   90.00
_cell.angle_gamma   90.00
#
_symmetry.space_group_name_H-M   'P 1'
#
loop_
_entity.id
_entity.type
_entity.pdbx_description
1 polymer ?
#
loop_
_entity_poly.entity_id
_entity_poly.type
_entity_poly.pdbx_seq_one_letter_code
_entity_poly.pdbx_strand_id
1 'polypeptide(L)'
;MTSWWMWNPAGTPPVRRFRSEEALARTAPDAQVVRSADFTCPAQRRRATAVRSDFQRVTGDPVQVALVEQRLWTLLVALRRAQPLRDALASAVPRPGRAALVAEPSRELAEFDRRFDQFADAVRVLVADPTPEQLRHTAALD
;
A
#
# COMPACT_ATOMS: atom_id res chain seq x y z
N MET A 1 11.12 -15.24 2.70
CA MET A 1 10.09 -14.20 2.55
C MET A 1 10.69 -12.89 3.04
N THR A 2 10.71 -11.85 2.20
CA THR A 2 11.24 -10.54 2.58
C THR A 2 10.24 -9.86 3.51
N SER A 3 10.59 -9.71 4.79
CA SER A 3 9.83 -8.88 5.72
C SER A 3 10.16 -7.42 5.45
N TRP A 4 9.14 -6.57 5.41
CA TRP A 4 9.31 -5.13 5.30
C TRP A 4 8.28 -4.40 6.14
N TRP A 5 8.63 -3.18 6.51
CA TRP A 5 7.73 -2.21 7.11
C TRP A 5 7.95 -0.86 6.46
N MET A 6 6.94 -0.02 6.58
CA MET A 6 6.95 1.39 6.20
C MET A 6 6.40 2.18 7.38
N TRP A 7 7.00 3.34 7.66
CA TRP A 7 6.47 4.28 8.66
C TRP A 7 5.50 5.22 7.98
N ASN A 8 4.54 5.75 8.75
CA ASN A 8 3.73 6.86 8.29
C ASN A 8 4.65 8.07 8.03
N PRO A 9 4.82 8.52 6.77
CA PRO A 9 5.74 9.60 6.44
C PRO A 9 5.22 10.96 6.94
N ALA A 10 3.91 11.08 7.18
CA ALA A 10 3.32 12.26 7.81
C ALA A 10 3.30 12.18 9.36
N GLY A 11 3.70 11.04 9.92
CA GLY A 11 3.76 10.81 11.36
C GLY A 11 5.07 11.28 11.97
N THR A 12 5.08 11.47 13.29
CA THR A 12 6.33 11.67 14.02
C THR A 12 7.05 10.32 14.12
N PRO A 13 8.28 10.19 13.60
CA PRO A 13 9.03 8.96 13.75
C PRO A 13 9.30 8.68 15.23
N PRO A 14 9.20 7.43 15.68
CA PRO A 14 9.43 7.07 17.07
C PRO A 14 10.86 7.43 17.52
N VAL A 15 10.98 8.23 18.59
CA VAL A 15 12.26 8.83 19.06
C VAL A 15 12.97 8.00 20.15
N ARG A 16 12.39 6.88 20.61
CA ARG A 16 12.98 6.10 21.72
C ARG A 16 14.20 5.29 21.26
N ARG A 17 15.02 4.82 22.22
CA ARG A 17 16.09 3.85 21.94
C ARG A 17 15.47 2.47 21.72
N PHE A 18 15.72 1.87 20.56
CA PHE A 18 15.24 0.53 20.21
C PHE A 18 16.43 -0.35 19.81
N ARG A 19 16.29 -1.68 19.97
CA ARG A 19 17.34 -2.63 19.59
C ARG A 19 17.49 -2.77 18.06
N SER A 20 16.40 -2.57 17.31
CA SER A 20 16.39 -2.50 15.85
C SER A 20 15.11 -1.80 15.37
N GLU A 21 15.16 -1.21 14.17
CA GLU A 21 13.97 -0.62 13.51
C GLU A 21 12.87 -1.67 13.28
N GLU A 22 13.25 -2.92 13.00
CA GLU A 22 12.29 -4.02 12.85
C GLU A 22 11.52 -4.29 14.16
N ALA A 23 12.23 -4.33 15.29
CA ALA A 23 11.59 -4.56 16.59
C ALA A 23 10.61 -3.43 16.93
N LEU A 24 11.00 -2.19 16.63
CA LEU A 24 10.15 -1.03 16.78
C LEU A 24 8.92 -1.10 15.87
N ALA A 25 9.12 -1.42 14.60
CA ALA A 25 8.04 -1.57 13.63
C ALA A 25 7.04 -2.66 14.07
N ARG A 26 7.51 -3.77 14.66
CA ARG A 26 6.63 -4.82 15.20
C ARG A 26 5.76 -4.34 16.37
N THR A 27 6.27 -3.43 17.21
CA THR A 27 5.55 -2.96 18.40
C THR A 27 4.74 -1.68 18.18
N ALA A 28 4.97 -0.97 17.07
CA ALA A 28 4.29 0.29 16.81
C ALA A 28 2.78 0.12 16.56
N PRO A 29 1.97 1.15 16.84
CA PRO A 29 0.55 1.14 16.48
C PRO A 29 0.36 0.98 14.98
N ASP A 30 -0.68 0.25 14.56
CA ASP A 30 -0.98 0.03 13.14
C ASP A 30 -1.28 1.33 12.37
N ALA A 31 -1.67 2.41 13.08
CA ALA A 31 -1.84 3.74 12.50
C ALA A 31 -0.50 4.40 12.08
N GLN A 32 0.62 3.93 12.62
CA GLN A 32 1.95 4.50 12.40
C GLN A 32 2.85 3.62 11.52
N VAL A 33 2.54 2.33 11.41
CA VAL A 33 3.35 1.35 10.66
C VAL A 33 2.46 0.43 9.81
N VAL A 34 2.91 0.16 8.59
CA VAL A 34 2.35 -0.88 7.71
C VAL A 34 3.43 -1.92 7.52
N ARG A 35 3.06 -3.19 7.69
CA ARG A 35 3.99 -4.31 7.63
C ARG A 35 3.58 -5.23 6.49
N SER A 36 4.55 -5.91 5.90
CA SER A 36 4.30 -6.99 4.94
C SER A 36 3.39 -8.09 5.50
N ALA A 37 3.39 -8.28 6.82
CA ALA A 37 2.58 -9.27 7.53
C ALA A 37 1.09 -8.87 7.67
N ASP A 38 0.76 -7.58 7.50
CA ASP A 38 -0.62 -7.09 7.56
C ASP A 38 -1.46 -7.59 6.37
N PHE A 39 -0.79 -8.05 5.30
CA PHE A 39 -1.41 -8.61 4.10
C PHE A 39 -1.46 -10.15 4.19
N THR A 40 -2.57 -10.67 4.69
CA THR A 40 -2.80 -12.12 4.83
C THR A 40 -3.00 -12.80 3.48
N CYS A 41 -3.59 -12.11 2.50
CA CYS A 41 -3.71 -12.59 1.13
C CYS A 41 -2.35 -12.64 0.42
N PRO A 42 -1.88 -13.81 -0.06
CA PRO A 42 -0.57 -13.94 -0.70
C PRO A 42 -0.40 -13.08 -1.95
N ALA A 43 -1.46 -12.88 -2.74
CA ALA A 43 -1.42 -12.04 -3.93
C ALA A 43 -1.21 -10.56 -3.57
N GLN A 44 -1.95 -10.05 -2.58
CA GLN A 44 -1.82 -8.67 -2.13
C GLN A 44 -0.47 -8.42 -1.46
N ARG A 45 0.01 -9.36 -0.66
CA ARG A 45 1.35 -9.28 -0.08
C ARG A 45 2.44 -9.19 -1.15
N ARG A 46 2.34 -9.98 -2.23
CA ARG A 46 3.29 -9.92 -3.36
C ARG A 46 3.24 -8.56 -4.06
N ARG A 47 2.04 -8.04 -4.35
CA ARG A 47 1.84 -6.72 -4.97
C ARG A 47 2.42 -5.59 -4.10
N ALA A 48 2.06 -5.56 -2.82
CA ALA A 48 2.57 -4.58 -1.86
C ALA A 48 4.10 -4.64 -1.72
N THR A 49 4.68 -5.85 -1.71
CA THR A 49 6.13 -6.04 -1.65
C THR A 49 6.82 -5.54 -2.92
N ALA A 50 6.25 -5.82 -4.09
CA ALA A 50 6.80 -5.38 -5.37
C ALA A 50 6.82 -3.85 -5.45
N VAL A 51 5.67 -3.17 -5.25
CA VAL A 51 5.62 -1.71 -5.35
C VAL A 51 6.50 -1.02 -4.30
N ARG A 52 6.60 -1.56 -3.08
CA ARG A 52 7.53 -1.05 -2.07
C ARG A 52 8.98 -1.17 -2.52
N SER A 53 9.35 -2.33 -3.08
CA SER A 53 10.72 -2.57 -3.56
C SER A 53 11.05 -1.70 -4.78
N ASP A 54 10.06 -1.41 -5.62
CA ASP A 54 10.18 -0.49 -6.75
C ASP A 54 10.39 0.93 -6.24
N PHE A 55 9.56 1.39 -5.29
CA PHE A 55 9.66 2.72 -4.69
C PHE A 55 11.03 2.98 -4.05
N GLN A 56 11.62 1.98 -3.37
CA GLN A 56 12.97 2.11 -2.78
C GLN A 56 14.09 2.37 -3.80
N ARG A 57 13.82 2.14 -5.10
CA ARG A 57 14.76 2.39 -6.19
C ARG A 57 14.51 3.73 -6.89
N VAL A 58 13.41 4.42 -6.58
CA VAL A 58 13.08 5.73 -7.14
C VAL A 58 14.06 6.79 -6.63
N THR A 59 14.57 7.61 -7.54
CA THR A 59 15.44 8.75 -7.25
C THR A 59 14.81 10.04 -7.81
N GLY A 60 15.32 11.20 -7.41
CA GLY A 60 14.82 12.50 -7.90
C GLY A 60 14.80 13.56 -6.81
N ASP A 61 13.97 14.60 -7.01
CA ASP A 61 13.75 15.66 -6.01
C ASP A 61 13.21 15.05 -4.70
N PRO A 62 13.93 15.17 -3.57
CA PRO A 62 13.52 14.60 -2.29
C PRO A 62 12.11 15.02 -1.85
N VAL A 63 11.70 16.25 -2.15
CA VAL A 63 10.36 16.75 -1.78
C VAL A 63 9.29 15.99 -2.54
N GLN A 64 9.50 15.77 -3.84
CA GLN A 64 8.53 15.04 -4.67
C GLN A 64 8.54 13.54 -4.36
N VAL A 65 9.70 12.96 -4.09
CA VAL A 65 9.81 11.56 -3.64
C VAL A 65 9.06 11.35 -2.33
N ALA A 66 9.12 12.29 -1.38
CA ALA A 66 8.36 12.23 -0.13
C ALA A 66 6.83 12.28 -0.35
N LEU A 67 6.36 13.03 -1.35
CA LEU A 67 4.93 13.03 -1.71
C LEU A 67 4.50 11.68 -2.30
N VAL A 68 5.33 11.07 -3.15
CA VAL A 68 5.09 9.72 -3.66
C VAL A 68 5.12 8.69 -2.53
N GLU A 69 6.04 8.85 -1.56
CA GLU A 69 6.11 8.03 -0.34
C GLU A 69 4.80 8.10 0.45
N GLN A 70 4.28 9.31 0.67
CA GLN A 70 3.01 9.54 1.35
C GLN A 70 1.83 8.93 0.61
N ARG A 71 1.84 8.98 -0.72
CA ARG A 71 0.80 8.34 -1.53
C ARG A 71 0.88 6.81 -1.43
N LEU A 72 2.07 6.24 -1.56
CA LEU A 72 2.30 4.80 -1.39
C LEU A 72 1.81 4.34 -0.01
N TRP A 73 2.17 5.07 1.04
CA TRP A 73 1.70 4.79 2.40
C TRP A 73 0.17 4.74 2.49
N THR A 74 -0.50 5.75 1.95
CA THR A 74 -1.96 5.87 1.98
C THR A 74 -2.63 4.69 1.27
N LEU A 75 -2.11 4.31 0.11
CA LEU A 75 -2.58 3.15 -0.65
C LEU A 75 -2.36 1.83 0.08
N LEU A 76 -1.21 1.65 0.73
CA LEU A 76 -0.92 0.46 1.53
C LEU A 76 -1.84 0.33 2.76
N VAL A 77 -2.14 1.46 3.42
CA VAL A 77 -3.13 1.50 4.53
C VAL A 77 -4.52 1.16 4.02
N ALA A 78 -4.94 1.71 2.88
CA ALA A 78 -6.23 1.40 2.27
C ALA A 78 -6.31 -0.08 1.86
N LEU A 79 -5.24 -0.62 1.29
CA LEU A 79 -5.14 -2.03 0.91
C LEU A 79 -5.33 -2.95 2.14
N ARG A 80 -4.67 -2.62 3.26
CA ARG A 80 -4.83 -3.32 4.53
C ARG A 80 -6.28 -3.22 5.06
N ARG A 81 -6.87 -2.03 5.04
CA ARG A 81 -8.26 -1.80 5.50
C ARG A 81 -9.29 -2.56 4.66
N ALA A 82 -9.00 -2.81 3.39
CA ALA A 82 -9.86 -3.57 2.49
C ALA A 82 -9.72 -5.10 2.66
N GLN A 83 -8.74 -5.60 3.45
CA GLN A 83 -8.53 -7.04 3.66
C GLN A 83 -9.76 -7.75 4.27
N PRO A 84 -10.40 -7.25 5.35
CA PRO A 84 -11.58 -7.91 5.93
C PRO A 84 -12.75 -8.03 4.95
N LEU A 85 -12.94 -7.02 4.08
CA LEU A 85 -13.97 -7.07 3.04
C LEU A 85 -13.68 -8.16 2.01
N ARG A 86 -12.42 -8.29 1.58
CA ARG A 86 -12.00 -9.40 0.69
C ARG A 86 -12.22 -10.76 1.32
N ASP A 87 -11.89 -10.91 2.62
CA ASP A 87 -12.07 -12.15 3.35
C ASP A 87 -13.57 -12.50 3.52
N ALA A 88 -14.42 -11.50 3.77
CA ALA A 88 -15.87 -11.66 3.83
C ALA A 88 -16.47 -12.09 2.47
N LEU A 89 -16.02 -11.47 1.37
CA LEU A 89 -16.46 -11.84 0.02
C LEU A 89 -16.02 -13.26 -0.36
N ALA A 90 -14.79 -13.65 0.01
CA ALA A 90 -14.24 -14.97 -0.27
C ALA A 90 -14.90 -16.09 0.55
N SER A 91 -15.27 -15.83 1.81
CA SER A 91 -15.87 -16.82 2.72
C SER A 91 -17.39 -16.91 2.64
N ALA A 92 -18.07 -15.92 2.05
CA ALA A 92 -19.51 -15.92 2.01
C ALA A 92 -20.06 -17.11 1.18
N VAL A 93 -21.16 -17.71 1.66
CA VAL A 93 -21.81 -18.90 1.09
C VAL A 93 -22.81 -18.50 -0.02
N PRO A 94 -22.87 -19.20 -1.17
CA PRO A 94 -23.80 -18.87 -2.26
C PRO A 94 -25.25 -18.96 -1.79
N ARG A 95 -26.03 -17.87 -1.94
CA ARG A 95 -27.47 -17.83 -1.64
C ARG A 95 -28.21 -16.96 -2.67
N PRO A 96 -29.49 -17.23 -2.97
CA PRO A 96 -30.30 -16.40 -3.86
C PRO A 96 -30.33 -14.93 -3.42
N GLY A 97 -30.28 -13.98 -4.36
CA GLY A 97 -30.27 -12.53 -4.07
C GLY A 97 -28.90 -11.94 -3.67
N ARG A 98 -27.88 -12.78 -3.48
CA ARG A 98 -26.53 -12.32 -3.09
C ARG A 98 -25.83 -11.47 -4.15
N ALA A 99 -26.03 -11.76 -5.43
CA ALA A 99 -25.33 -11.08 -6.52
C ALA A 99 -25.50 -9.56 -6.44
N ALA A 100 -26.69 -9.06 -6.08
CA ALA A 100 -26.95 -7.64 -5.90
C ALA A 100 -26.25 -7.06 -4.65
N LEU A 101 -26.18 -7.81 -3.55
CA LEU A 101 -25.57 -7.36 -2.29
C LEU A 101 -24.04 -7.33 -2.34
N VAL A 102 -23.42 -8.18 -3.16
CA VAL A 102 -21.96 -8.19 -3.32
C VAL A 102 -21.48 -7.37 -4.52
N ALA A 103 -22.36 -6.96 -5.43
CA ALA A 103 -21.98 -6.22 -6.62
C ALA A 103 -21.28 -4.90 -6.28
N GLU A 104 -21.87 -4.08 -5.40
CA GLU A 104 -21.32 -2.77 -5.06
C GLU A 104 -19.99 -2.87 -4.28
N PRO A 105 -19.88 -3.66 -3.19
CA PRO A 105 -18.59 -3.81 -2.50
C PRO A 105 -17.51 -4.45 -3.38
N SER A 106 -17.88 -5.33 -4.32
CA SER A 106 -16.92 -5.91 -5.27
C SER A 106 -16.46 -4.90 -6.32
N ARG A 107 -17.35 -3.99 -6.74
CA ARG A 107 -17.03 -2.92 -7.67
C ARG A 107 -16.07 -1.92 -7.04
N GLU A 108 -16.36 -1.45 -5.83
CA GLU A 108 -15.48 -0.54 -5.09
C GLU A 108 -14.09 -1.15 -4.89
N LEU A 109 -14.01 -2.45 -4.54
CA LEU A 109 -12.74 -3.15 -4.44
C LEU A 109 -12.00 -3.25 -5.77
N ALA A 110 -12.71 -3.53 -6.86
CA ALA A 110 -12.11 -3.61 -8.19
C ALA A 110 -11.60 -2.25 -8.66
N GLU A 111 -12.31 -1.17 -8.36
CA GLU A 111 -11.86 0.19 -8.65
C GLU A 111 -10.62 0.54 -7.81
N PHE A 112 -10.60 0.20 -6.53
CA PHE A 112 -9.41 0.36 -5.69
C PHE A 112 -8.21 -0.43 -6.22
N ASP A 113 -8.40 -1.70 -6.60
CA ASP A 113 -7.34 -2.53 -7.15
C ASP A 113 -6.77 -1.94 -8.44
N ARG A 114 -7.61 -1.38 -9.31
CA ARG A 114 -7.15 -0.69 -10.54
C ARG A 114 -6.31 0.54 -10.23
N ARG A 115 -6.74 1.37 -9.28
CA ARG A 115 -5.99 2.57 -8.84
C ARG A 115 -4.63 2.20 -8.25
N PHE A 116 -4.61 1.15 -7.43
CA PHE A 116 -3.37 0.61 -6.87
C PHE A 116 -2.42 0.10 -7.97
N ASP A 117 -2.95 -0.66 -8.94
CA ASP A 117 -2.16 -1.18 -10.05
C ASP A 117 -1.64 -0.04 -10.95
N GLN A 118 -2.44 1.01 -11.20
CA GLN A 118 -2.01 2.21 -11.91
C GLN A 118 -0.86 2.94 -11.20
N PHE A 119 -0.95 3.09 -9.87
CA PHE A 119 0.13 3.66 -9.07
C PHE A 119 1.39 2.78 -9.14
N ALA A 120 1.26 1.46 -9.05
CA ALA A 120 2.39 0.55 -9.14
C ALA A 120 3.10 0.64 -10.50
N ASP A 121 2.35 0.76 -11.59
CA ASP A 121 2.92 0.96 -12.93
C ASP A 121 3.61 2.32 -13.06
N ALA A 122 3.04 3.38 -12.50
CA ALA A 122 3.68 4.70 -12.46
C ALA A 122 5.02 4.66 -11.69
N VAL A 123 5.07 3.95 -10.55
CA VAL A 123 6.33 3.75 -9.81
C VAL A 123 7.38 3.00 -10.64
N ARG A 124 6.99 1.99 -11.43
CA ARG A 124 7.92 1.29 -12.34
C ARG A 124 8.52 2.22 -13.39
N VAL A 125 7.71 3.15 -13.93
CA VAL A 125 8.18 4.17 -14.87
C VAL A 125 9.20 5.09 -14.18
N LEU A 126 8.90 5.55 -12.96
CA LEU A 126 9.83 6.38 -12.17
C LEU A 126 11.17 5.70 -11.90
N VAL A 127 11.19 4.38 -11.69
CA VAL A 127 12.44 3.63 -11.51
C VAL A 127 13.30 3.66 -12.77
N ALA A 128 12.69 3.71 -13.95
CA ALA A 128 13.41 3.67 -15.23
C ALA A 128 13.94 5.05 -15.65
N ASP A 129 13.12 6.09 -15.51
CA ASP A 129 13.44 7.46 -15.94
C ASP A 129 12.64 8.46 -15.12
N PRO A 130 13.14 8.93 -13.97
CA PRO A 130 12.40 9.84 -13.10
C PRO A 130 12.49 11.30 -13.54
N THR A 131 11.34 11.89 -13.88
CA THR A 131 11.21 13.35 -14.10
C THR A 131 10.39 14.03 -13.00
N PRO A 132 10.59 15.35 -12.75
CA PRO A 132 9.77 16.10 -11.81
C PRO A 132 8.27 16.10 -12.15
N GLU A 133 7.90 16.10 -13.43
CA GLU A 133 6.50 15.96 -13.85
C GLU A 133 5.93 14.60 -13.48
N GLN A 134 6.67 13.51 -13.70
CA GLN A 134 6.19 12.16 -13.39
C GLN A 134 6.07 11.94 -11.88
N LEU A 135 7.01 12.48 -11.07
CA LEU A 135 6.92 12.38 -9.62
C LEU A 135 5.66 13.10 -9.10
N ARG A 136 5.40 14.32 -9.59
CA ARG A 136 4.17 15.07 -9.27
C ARG A 136 2.91 14.34 -9.71
N HIS A 137 2.91 13.80 -10.94
CA HIS A 137 1.79 13.03 -11.45
C HIS A 137 1.51 11.78 -10.61
N THR A 138 2.56 11.02 -10.28
CA THR A 138 2.45 9.79 -9.50
C THR A 138 1.95 10.05 -8.09
N ALA A 139 2.41 11.12 -7.44
CA ALA A 139 1.94 11.53 -6.12
C ALA A 139 0.44 11.92 -6.11
N ALA A 140 -0.08 12.39 -7.25
CA ALA A 140 -1.47 12.82 -7.40
C ALA A 140 -2.45 11.70 -7.84
N LEU A 141 -1.95 10.49 -8.13
CA LEU A 141 -2.80 9.36 -8.52
C LEU A 141 -3.69 8.93 -7.36
N ASP A 142 -5.01 8.96 -7.55
CA ASP A 142 -5.97 8.44 -6.55
C ASP A 142 -6.25 6.95 -6.72
#